data_AF-A0A662PK17-F1
#
_entry.id   AF-A0A662PK17-F1
#
_cell.length_a   1.000
_cell.length_b   1.000
_cell.length_c   1.000
_cell.angle_alpha   90.00
_cell.angle_beta   90.00
_cell.angle_gamma   90.00
#
_symmetry.space_group_name_H-M   'P 1'
#
loop_
_entity.id
_entity.type
_entity.pdbx_description
1 polymer ?
#
loop_
_entity_poly.entity_id
_entity_poly.type
_entity_poly.pdbx_seq_one_letter_code
_entity_poly.pdbx_strand_id
1 'polypeptide(L)'
;MKAIKIYVAGMVQGVGFRPFIRRIAYLAGVHGYVKNLGGGEVEIHVEADDQRIAKFLKLLHEKKPPPARIDKLEVQETEPIGFNDFEIVKSGRARVLASEIPQDLAMCDDCLREILDPSSRWYRYPFNSCAWCGPRYSMIYMPPYDRENTAMTDFPLCHDCRTEYEDLWNERRYHAQGISCPRCGPRLTLLNKKLEKIDTDDPLSTTAKLIDSGKIVAVKGIGGYHIACLATDDEVILELRRRKKRPRKPFALMALNLETAKKIVEVPKEIEELLTGYLKPIVLLPKKEGSPVSDFVAPSLRNLGVMLAYTPLHYLLLQETRDKFLIMTSGNVHGDPMVSDDSRINDLAKIVDYILTHNRKIAHRIDDSVVRPTHGGTVILRFGRGYAPRIIKLKHKLTRHVIAYGAELETAGAIGFDDKIILGPYSGDTDNPRVLREHELTLNFLAKCYGLDQKEFVVAADLHPGYQSKAAAEKFSSKRGCELCLIQHHFAHMASVMAETGHDPSEPAVGIMMDGVGYGLDGAIWGGEVIVWDGNNFRRNGFIEYSIMPGGDLAALKPARMLASILSKFMDGSEIMEFYKRRGLLKGLKHGERELQV
;
A
#
# COMPACT_ATOMS: atom_id res chain seq x y z
N MET A 1 -36.80 -30.13 3.78
CA MET A 1 -35.50 -29.67 3.29
C MET A 1 -35.56 -28.15 3.32
N LYS A 2 -34.64 -27.49 4.02
CA LYS A 2 -34.60 -26.02 4.08
C LYS A 2 -33.50 -25.53 3.16
N ALA A 3 -33.64 -24.30 2.68
CA ALA A 3 -32.56 -23.61 2.00
C ALA A 3 -32.31 -22.25 2.65
N ILE A 4 -31.03 -21.90 2.75
CA ILE A 4 -30.59 -20.59 3.22
C ILE A 4 -29.65 -19.97 2.20
N LYS A 5 -29.74 -18.66 2.09
CA LYS A 5 -28.79 -17.83 1.35
C LYS A 5 -27.98 -17.00 2.33
N ILE A 6 -26.66 -17.05 2.19
CA ILE A 6 -25.71 -16.37 3.06
C ILE A 6 -24.91 -15.39 2.22
N TYR A 7 -24.90 -14.12 2.64
CA TYR A 7 -24.03 -13.10 2.09
C TYR A 7 -22.89 -12.82 3.08
N VAL A 8 -21.65 -12.96 2.61
CA VAL A 8 -20.45 -12.76 3.42
C VAL A 8 -19.66 -11.59 2.87
N ALA A 9 -19.40 -10.58 3.71
CA ALA A 9 -18.58 -9.42 3.39
C ALA A 9 -17.37 -9.30 4.33
N GLY A 10 -16.25 -8.83 3.79
CA GLY A 10 -14.98 -8.65 4.50
C GLY A 10 -13.79 -8.95 3.58
N MET A 11 -12.70 -9.48 4.12
CA MET A 11 -11.60 -10.01 3.30
C MET A 11 -11.92 -11.47 2.92
N VAL A 12 -12.78 -11.65 1.92
CA VAL A 12 -13.33 -12.97 1.52
C VAL A 12 -13.09 -13.34 0.06
N GLN A 13 -12.66 -12.42 -0.80
CA GLN A 13 -12.18 -12.74 -2.15
C GLN A 13 -10.66 -12.83 -2.18
N GLY A 14 -10.11 -13.65 -3.09
CA GLY A 14 -8.65 -13.82 -3.22
C GLY A 14 -7.94 -14.50 -2.05
N VAL A 15 -8.65 -14.98 -1.03
CA VAL A 15 -8.07 -15.59 0.18
C VAL A 15 -8.32 -17.10 0.29
N GLY A 16 -8.78 -17.74 -0.79
CA GLY A 16 -9.16 -19.15 -0.78
C GLY A 16 -10.51 -19.44 -0.12
N PHE A 17 -11.40 -18.44 -0.02
CA PHE A 17 -12.69 -18.58 0.65
C PHE A 17 -13.66 -19.52 -0.10
N ARG A 18 -13.87 -19.35 -1.41
CA ARG A 18 -14.74 -20.27 -2.20
C ARG A 18 -14.31 -21.74 -2.08
N PRO A 19 -13.01 -22.09 -2.23
CA PRO A 19 -12.47 -23.41 -1.89
C PRO A 19 -12.87 -23.92 -0.52
N PHE A 20 -12.69 -23.06 0.49
CA PHE A 20 -13.01 -23.38 1.87
C PHE A 20 -14.51 -23.68 2.04
N ILE A 21 -15.40 -22.86 1.47
CA ILE A 21 -16.84 -23.06 1.50
C ILE A 21 -17.24 -24.42 0.91
N ARG A 22 -16.70 -24.79 -0.26
CA ARG A 22 -16.99 -26.11 -0.86
C ARG A 22 -16.53 -27.27 0.01
N ARG A 23 -15.34 -27.17 0.64
CA ARG A 23 -14.85 -28.20 1.57
C ARG A 23 -15.72 -28.36 2.80
N ILE A 24 -16.10 -27.26 3.46
CA ILE A 24 -16.96 -27.36 4.64
C ILE A 24 -18.37 -27.80 4.28
N ALA A 25 -18.85 -27.49 3.06
CA ALA A 25 -20.12 -28.00 2.56
C ALA A 25 -20.11 -29.52 2.45
N TYR A 26 -19.06 -30.09 1.85
CA TYR A 26 -18.83 -31.53 1.80
C TYR A 26 -18.78 -32.16 3.21
N LEU A 27 -18.00 -31.57 4.13
CA LEU A 27 -17.88 -32.08 5.50
C LEU A 27 -19.19 -31.99 6.29
N ALA A 28 -20.03 -30.99 6.01
CA ALA A 28 -21.33 -30.81 6.62
C ALA A 28 -22.43 -31.69 5.97
N GLY A 29 -22.21 -32.17 4.74
CA GLY A 29 -23.18 -32.93 3.96
C GLY A 29 -24.33 -32.07 3.43
N VAL A 30 -24.04 -30.81 3.07
CA VAL A 30 -25.00 -29.85 2.52
C VAL A 30 -24.80 -29.66 1.02
N HIS A 31 -25.86 -29.33 0.29
CA HIS A 31 -25.81 -29.09 -1.16
C HIS A 31 -26.02 -27.61 -1.47
N GLY A 32 -25.71 -27.17 -2.69
CA GLY A 32 -25.92 -25.80 -3.13
C GLY A 32 -24.73 -25.21 -3.90
N TYR A 33 -24.43 -23.93 -3.67
CA TYR A 33 -23.34 -23.28 -4.40
C TYR A 33 -22.65 -22.15 -3.63
N VAL A 34 -21.48 -21.77 -4.11
CA VAL A 34 -20.78 -20.53 -3.75
C VAL A 34 -20.32 -19.77 -4.98
N LYS A 35 -20.46 -18.43 -4.97
CA LYS A 35 -19.93 -17.56 -6.03
C LYS A 35 -19.44 -16.21 -5.49
N ASN A 36 -18.47 -15.63 -6.19
CA ASN A 36 -18.08 -14.25 -5.96
C ASN A 36 -19.10 -13.31 -6.60
N LEU A 37 -19.28 -12.14 -5.99
CA LEU A 37 -20.10 -11.05 -6.50
C LEU A 37 -19.24 -9.81 -6.80
N GLY A 38 -19.82 -8.84 -7.50
CA GLY A 38 -19.13 -7.68 -8.06
C GLY A 38 -18.75 -6.60 -7.04
N GLY A 39 -19.30 -6.64 -5.82
CA GLY A 39 -18.96 -5.73 -4.72
C GLY A 39 -17.82 -6.22 -3.84
N GLY A 40 -17.18 -7.35 -4.20
CA GLY A 40 -16.11 -8.00 -3.43
C GLY A 40 -16.60 -9.04 -2.42
N GLU A 41 -17.92 -9.27 -2.34
CA GLU A 41 -18.60 -10.16 -1.40
C GLU A 41 -18.77 -11.58 -1.98
N VAL A 42 -19.21 -12.51 -1.14
CA VAL A 42 -19.48 -13.90 -1.51
C VAL A 42 -20.92 -14.25 -1.19
N GLU A 43 -21.61 -14.85 -2.16
CA GLU A 43 -22.94 -15.45 -1.98
C GLU A 43 -22.80 -16.96 -1.86
N ILE A 44 -23.47 -17.52 -0.85
CA ILE A 44 -23.52 -18.96 -0.57
C ILE A 44 -24.99 -19.35 -0.52
N HIS A 45 -25.37 -20.40 -1.23
CA HIS A 45 -26.69 -21.02 -1.13
C HIS A 45 -26.51 -22.43 -0.59
N VAL A 46 -27.25 -22.78 0.46
CA VAL A 46 -27.11 -24.05 1.18
C VAL A 46 -28.48 -24.70 1.33
N GLU A 47 -28.58 -25.97 0.95
CA GLU A 47 -29.79 -26.80 1.04
C GLU A 47 -29.48 -28.04 1.88
N ALA A 48 -30.16 -28.20 3.01
CA ALA A 48 -30.10 -29.41 3.84
C ALA A 48 -31.19 -29.43 4.94
N ASP A 49 -31.12 -30.40 5.85
CA ASP A 49 -31.81 -30.37 7.13
C ASP A 49 -31.15 -29.40 8.13
N ASP A 50 -31.88 -29.04 9.20
CA ASP A 50 -31.44 -28.07 10.19
C ASP A 50 -30.11 -28.45 10.89
N GLN A 51 -29.85 -29.74 11.11
CA GLN A 51 -28.64 -30.20 11.79
C GLN A 51 -27.41 -29.99 10.92
N ARG A 52 -27.52 -30.29 9.62
CA ARG A 52 -26.42 -30.09 8.66
C ARG A 52 -26.17 -28.63 8.37
N ILE A 53 -27.22 -27.79 8.28
CA ILE A 53 -27.06 -26.33 8.16
C ILE A 53 -26.33 -25.76 9.40
N ALA A 54 -26.73 -26.16 10.61
CA ALA A 54 -26.06 -25.74 11.83
C ALA A 54 -24.58 -26.18 11.86
N LYS A 55 -24.29 -27.41 11.41
CA LYS A 55 -22.91 -27.91 11.27
C LYS A 55 -22.10 -27.09 10.26
N PHE A 56 -22.69 -26.73 9.12
CA PHE A 56 -22.04 -25.89 8.11
C PHE A 56 -21.68 -24.50 8.68
N LEU A 57 -22.63 -23.84 9.35
CA LEU A 57 -22.41 -22.53 9.96
C LEU A 57 -21.33 -22.59 11.06
N LYS A 58 -21.30 -23.67 11.85
CA LYS A 58 -20.22 -23.89 12.84
C LYS A 58 -18.85 -23.99 12.16
N LEU A 59 -18.72 -24.80 11.11
CA LEU A 59 -17.46 -24.96 10.37
C LEU A 59 -17.01 -23.65 9.68
N LEU A 60 -17.96 -22.86 9.19
CA LEU A 60 -17.72 -21.54 8.58
C LEU A 60 -16.98 -20.59 9.55
N HIS A 61 -17.32 -20.64 10.84
CA HIS A 61 -16.67 -19.83 11.87
C HIS A 61 -15.32 -20.42 12.35
N GLU A 62 -15.23 -21.74 12.52
CA GLU A 62 -14.08 -22.40 13.15
C GLU A 62 -12.88 -22.61 12.22
N LYS A 63 -13.11 -22.88 10.92
CA LYS A 63 -12.07 -23.37 10.01
C LYS A 63 -11.67 -22.40 8.89
N LYS A 64 -11.97 -21.11 9.06
CA LYS A 64 -11.71 -20.09 8.04
C LYS A 64 -10.23 -20.07 7.60
N PRO A 65 -9.92 -19.81 6.31
CA PRO A 65 -8.55 -19.65 5.85
C PRO A 65 -7.81 -18.57 6.66
N PRO A 66 -6.49 -18.71 6.91
CA PRO A 66 -5.76 -17.74 7.73
C PRO A 66 -5.89 -16.27 7.30
N PRO A 67 -5.84 -15.92 6.00
CA PRO A 67 -6.01 -14.52 5.59
C PRO A 67 -7.48 -14.08 5.49
N ALA A 68 -8.45 -14.96 5.68
CA ALA A 68 -9.86 -14.61 5.53
C ALA A 68 -10.41 -13.90 6.78
N ARG A 69 -11.08 -12.77 6.57
CA ARG A 69 -11.76 -12.01 7.62
C ARG A 69 -13.22 -11.82 7.24
N ILE A 70 -14.12 -12.31 8.09
CA ILE A 70 -15.57 -12.12 7.95
C ILE A 70 -15.96 -10.93 8.83
N ASP A 71 -16.35 -9.83 8.20
CA ASP A 71 -16.76 -8.60 8.88
C ASP A 71 -18.29 -8.53 9.04
N LYS A 72 -19.03 -9.14 8.10
CA LYS A 72 -20.49 -9.24 8.13
C LYS A 72 -20.96 -10.54 7.49
N LEU A 73 -21.98 -11.14 8.09
CA LEU A 73 -22.64 -12.35 7.60
C LEU A 73 -24.16 -12.13 7.71
N GLU A 74 -24.86 -12.15 6.59
CA GLU A 74 -26.33 -12.06 6.55
C GLU A 74 -26.89 -13.41 6.07
N VAL A 75 -27.79 -14.00 6.86
CA VAL A 75 -28.49 -15.24 6.51
C VAL A 75 -29.94 -14.92 6.20
N GLN A 76 -30.43 -15.43 5.09
CA GLN A 76 -31.81 -15.30 4.64
C GLN A 76 -32.38 -16.70 4.35
N GLU A 77 -33.61 -16.96 4.75
CA GLU A 77 -34.33 -18.15 4.28
C GLU A 77 -34.68 -17.99 2.80
N THR A 78 -34.61 -19.09 2.06
CA THR A 78 -34.93 -19.12 0.63
C THR A 78 -35.55 -20.47 0.28
N GLU A 79 -36.17 -20.54 -0.90
CA GLU A 79 -36.67 -21.81 -1.43
C GLU A 79 -35.51 -22.70 -1.91
N PRO A 80 -35.60 -24.03 -1.72
CA PRO A 80 -34.69 -24.99 -2.33
C PRO A 80 -34.77 -24.95 -3.86
N ILE A 81 -33.61 -24.98 -4.51
CA ILE A 81 -33.43 -25.02 -5.97
C ILE A 81 -33.28 -26.48 -6.44
N GLY A 82 -32.86 -27.40 -5.56
CA GLY A 82 -32.74 -28.83 -5.85
C GLY A 82 -31.33 -29.24 -6.29
N PHE A 83 -30.29 -28.69 -5.65
CA PHE A 83 -28.91 -29.09 -5.93
C PHE A 83 -28.61 -30.49 -5.37
N ASN A 84 -27.95 -31.31 -6.17
CA ASN A 84 -27.54 -32.67 -5.77
C ASN A 84 -26.14 -32.71 -5.14
N ASP A 85 -25.33 -31.67 -5.34
CA ASP A 85 -23.99 -31.50 -4.77
C ASP A 85 -23.75 -30.00 -4.45
N PHE A 86 -22.58 -29.69 -3.91
CA PHE A 86 -22.13 -28.33 -3.65
C PHE A 86 -21.06 -27.88 -4.64
N GLU A 87 -21.36 -26.83 -5.42
CA GLU A 87 -20.52 -26.37 -6.52
C GLU A 87 -19.95 -24.95 -6.32
N ILE A 88 -18.74 -24.72 -6.84
CA ILE A 88 -18.26 -23.35 -7.07
C ILE A 88 -18.77 -22.92 -8.44
N VAL A 89 -19.78 -22.07 -8.47
CA VAL A 89 -20.40 -21.61 -9.72
C VAL A 89 -19.74 -20.32 -10.21
N LYS A 90 -20.03 -19.96 -11.47
CA LYS A 90 -19.48 -18.76 -12.11
C LYS A 90 -19.83 -17.50 -11.31
N SER A 91 -18.84 -16.64 -11.12
CA SER A 91 -19.00 -15.38 -10.41
C SER A 91 -20.04 -14.47 -11.05
N GLY A 92 -20.84 -13.81 -10.22
CA GLY A 92 -21.84 -12.84 -10.64
C GLY A 92 -21.29 -11.42 -10.73
N ARG A 93 -21.96 -10.57 -11.51
CA ARG A 93 -21.67 -9.12 -11.57
C ARG A 93 -22.55 -8.27 -10.65
N ALA A 94 -23.58 -8.89 -10.06
CA ALA A 94 -24.45 -8.22 -9.11
C ALA A 94 -23.66 -7.74 -7.89
N ARG A 95 -24.11 -6.64 -7.29
CA ARG A 95 -23.57 -6.06 -6.07
C ARG A 95 -24.69 -6.07 -5.05
N VAL A 96 -24.51 -6.81 -3.97
CA VAL A 96 -25.43 -6.96 -2.85
C VAL A 96 -24.81 -6.33 -1.62
N LEU A 97 -23.55 -6.64 -1.30
CA LEU A 97 -22.79 -6.05 -0.20
C LEU A 97 -21.43 -5.53 -0.69
N ALA A 98 -21.02 -4.36 -0.22
CA ALA A 98 -19.64 -3.94 -0.43
C ALA A 98 -18.68 -4.68 0.50
N SER A 99 -17.59 -5.16 -0.07
CA SER A 99 -16.59 -6.01 0.58
C SER A 99 -15.19 -5.67 0.03
N GLU A 100 -14.15 -6.09 0.72
CA GLU A 100 -12.79 -5.59 0.44
C GLU A 100 -12.25 -6.14 -0.89
N ILE A 101 -11.68 -5.24 -1.70
CA ILE A 101 -10.79 -5.64 -2.79
C ILE A 101 -9.54 -6.28 -2.16
N PRO A 102 -9.14 -7.49 -2.58
CA PRO A 102 -8.09 -8.24 -1.89
C PRO A 102 -6.74 -7.52 -1.96
N GLN A 103 -6.07 -7.39 -0.82
CA GLN A 103 -4.76 -6.76 -0.72
C GLN A 103 -3.63 -7.72 -1.09
N ASP A 104 -2.50 -7.18 -1.53
CA ASP A 104 -1.31 -7.99 -1.83
C ASP A 104 -0.70 -8.57 -0.55
N LEU A 105 -0.50 -9.89 -0.53
CA LEU A 105 0.00 -10.62 0.64
C LEU A 105 1.41 -11.17 0.38
N ALA A 106 2.24 -11.14 1.42
CA ALA A 106 3.55 -11.78 1.41
C ALA A 106 3.43 -13.31 1.25
N MET A 107 4.46 -13.95 0.70
CA MET A 107 4.51 -15.42 0.57
C MET A 107 4.33 -16.10 1.92
N CYS A 108 3.53 -17.17 1.97
CA CYS A 108 3.38 -17.98 3.17
C CYS A 108 4.56 -18.97 3.33
N ASP A 109 4.71 -19.51 4.55
CA ASP A 109 5.78 -20.45 4.89
C ASP A 109 5.73 -21.75 4.07
N ASP A 110 4.54 -22.22 3.68
CA ASP A 110 4.41 -23.39 2.81
C ASP A 110 4.98 -23.14 1.41
N CYS A 111 4.66 -21.99 0.82
CA CYS A 111 5.21 -21.60 -0.48
C CYS A 111 6.71 -21.34 -0.39
N LEU A 112 7.20 -20.86 0.76
CA LEU A 112 8.63 -20.73 1.03
C LEU A 112 9.32 -22.10 1.07
N ARG A 113 8.75 -23.09 1.77
CA ARG A 113 9.30 -24.46 1.79
C ARG A 113 9.39 -25.04 0.38
N GLU A 114 8.37 -24.85 -0.44
CA GLU A 114 8.32 -25.39 -1.81
C GLU A 114 9.33 -24.76 -2.78
N ILE A 115 9.71 -23.49 -2.60
CA ILE A 115 10.74 -22.88 -3.46
C ILE A 115 12.15 -23.27 -3.02
N LEU A 116 12.31 -23.77 -1.79
CA LEU A 116 13.59 -24.21 -1.24
C LEU A 116 13.83 -25.72 -1.37
N ASP A 117 12.77 -26.50 -1.55
CA ASP A 117 12.82 -27.95 -1.68
C ASP A 117 13.19 -28.37 -3.13
N PRO A 118 14.34 -29.04 -3.36
CA PRO A 118 14.73 -29.52 -4.70
C PRO A 118 13.77 -30.54 -5.32
N SER A 119 12.97 -31.23 -4.52
CA SER A 119 11.96 -32.18 -5.01
C SER A 119 10.66 -31.51 -5.47
N SER A 120 10.45 -30.26 -5.09
CA SER A 120 9.26 -29.49 -5.44
C SER A 120 9.30 -29.02 -6.89
N ARG A 121 8.14 -29.08 -7.57
CA ARG A 121 7.95 -28.49 -8.90
C ARG A 121 8.21 -26.97 -8.94
N TRP A 122 8.14 -26.31 -7.79
CA TRP A 122 8.39 -24.88 -7.65
C TRP A 122 9.78 -24.56 -7.13
N TYR A 123 10.70 -25.52 -7.07
CA TYR A 123 12.08 -25.28 -6.66
C TYR A 123 12.66 -24.08 -7.41
N ARG A 124 13.14 -23.08 -6.66
CA ARG A 124 13.67 -21.80 -7.16
C ARG A 124 12.74 -21.00 -8.07
N TYR A 125 11.41 -21.23 -8.00
CA TYR A 125 10.45 -20.51 -8.85
C TYR A 125 10.05 -19.15 -8.25
N PRO A 126 10.40 -18.01 -8.88
CA PRO A 126 10.27 -16.67 -8.30
C PRO A 126 8.82 -16.13 -8.22
N PHE A 127 7.86 -16.86 -8.79
CA PHE A 127 6.44 -16.47 -8.82
C PHE A 127 5.51 -17.46 -8.11
N ASN A 128 6.05 -18.38 -7.30
CA ASN A 128 5.22 -19.33 -6.55
C ASN A 128 4.23 -18.57 -5.65
N SER A 129 2.96 -18.97 -5.69
CA SER A 129 1.92 -18.44 -4.82
C SER A 129 0.79 -19.45 -4.68
N CYS A 130 0.01 -19.30 -3.61
CA CYS A 130 -1.16 -20.11 -3.35
C CYS A 130 -2.39 -19.21 -3.07
N ALA A 131 -3.52 -19.82 -2.75
CA ALA A 131 -4.75 -19.10 -2.41
C ALA A 131 -4.58 -18.16 -1.20
N TRP A 132 -3.60 -18.42 -0.32
CA TRP A 132 -3.38 -17.64 0.91
C TRP A 132 -2.33 -16.52 0.78
N CYS A 133 -1.57 -16.46 -0.32
CA CYS A 133 -0.45 -15.52 -0.44
C CYS A 133 -0.24 -14.99 -1.88
N GLY A 134 0.64 -14.00 -2.02
CA GLY A 134 1.03 -13.44 -3.32
C GLY A 134 0.21 -12.21 -3.73
N PRO A 135 0.41 -11.71 -4.96
CA PRO A 135 -0.25 -10.50 -5.43
C PRO A 135 -1.76 -10.70 -5.57
N ARG A 136 -2.52 -9.61 -5.40
CA ARG A 136 -3.96 -9.49 -5.50
C ARG A 136 -4.31 -8.15 -6.14
N TYR A 137 -4.38 -7.07 -5.36
CA TYR A 137 -4.66 -5.71 -5.83
C TYR A 137 -3.71 -5.31 -6.95
N SER A 138 -2.41 -5.61 -6.85
CA SER A 138 -1.46 -5.19 -7.88
C SER A 138 -1.65 -5.89 -9.23
N MET A 139 -2.48 -6.94 -9.32
CA MET A 139 -2.71 -7.69 -10.56
C MET A 139 -4.18 -7.81 -10.98
N ILE A 140 -5.14 -7.32 -10.20
CA ILE A 140 -6.56 -7.35 -10.57
C ILE A 140 -6.87 -6.21 -11.56
N TYR A 141 -7.69 -6.47 -12.57
CA TYR A 141 -8.20 -5.43 -13.48
C TYR A 141 -9.60 -4.96 -13.07
N MET A 142 -10.43 -5.87 -12.55
CA MET A 142 -11.73 -5.58 -11.96
C MET A 142 -12.22 -6.74 -11.08
N PRO A 143 -13.02 -6.49 -10.03
CA PRO A 143 -13.80 -7.53 -9.37
C PRO A 143 -14.88 -8.11 -10.30
N PRO A 144 -15.30 -9.38 -10.13
CA PRO A 144 -14.86 -10.35 -9.11
C PRO A 144 -13.43 -10.88 -9.36
N TYR A 145 -12.76 -11.29 -8.27
CA TYR A 145 -11.38 -11.81 -8.34
C TYR A 145 -11.34 -13.21 -8.94
N ASP A 146 -11.19 -13.26 -10.27
CA ASP A 146 -11.04 -14.44 -11.10
C ASP A 146 -9.88 -14.26 -12.09
N ARG A 147 -9.26 -15.36 -12.53
CA ARG A 147 -8.01 -15.36 -13.29
C ARG A 147 -8.12 -14.51 -14.56
N GLU A 148 -9.24 -14.57 -15.26
CA GLU A 148 -9.53 -13.78 -16.48
C GLU A 148 -9.57 -12.27 -16.22
N ASN A 149 -9.87 -11.85 -14.99
CA ASN A 149 -9.90 -10.46 -14.57
C ASN A 149 -8.58 -10.03 -13.91
N THR A 150 -7.49 -10.77 -14.13
CA THR A 150 -6.16 -10.46 -13.58
C THR A 150 -5.06 -10.52 -14.63
N ALA A 151 -3.88 -10.00 -14.31
CA ALA A 151 -2.68 -10.14 -15.12
C ALA A 151 -2.25 -11.61 -15.34
N MET A 152 -2.86 -12.58 -14.64
CA MET A 152 -2.63 -14.01 -14.87
C MET A 152 -3.40 -14.57 -16.09
N THR A 153 -4.28 -13.76 -16.71
CA THR A 153 -4.97 -14.13 -17.95
C THR A 153 -4.01 -14.39 -19.12
N ASP A 154 -2.84 -13.77 -19.10
CA ASP A 154 -1.80 -13.94 -20.14
C ASP A 154 -1.05 -15.28 -20.01
N PHE A 155 -1.38 -16.11 -19.00
CA PHE A 155 -0.67 -17.34 -18.66
C PHE A 155 -1.66 -18.53 -18.54
N PRO A 156 -1.97 -19.24 -19.63
CA PRO A 156 -2.85 -20.42 -19.58
C PRO A 156 -2.27 -21.53 -18.69
N LEU A 157 -3.12 -22.20 -17.90
CA LEU A 157 -2.67 -23.27 -17.01
C LEU A 157 -2.17 -24.50 -17.79
N CYS A 158 -0.99 -25.03 -17.44
CA CYS A 158 -0.57 -26.36 -17.88
C CYS A 158 -1.42 -27.45 -17.21
N HIS A 159 -1.28 -28.69 -17.68
CA HIS A 159 -2.00 -29.84 -17.14
C HIS A 159 -1.85 -29.96 -15.61
N ASP A 160 -0.62 -29.97 -15.08
CA ASP A 160 -0.38 -30.16 -13.65
C ASP A 160 -1.01 -29.04 -12.78
N CYS A 161 -0.91 -27.78 -13.22
CA CYS A 161 -1.53 -26.66 -12.51
C CYS A 161 -3.05 -26.67 -12.61
N ARG A 162 -3.62 -27.17 -13.71
CA ARG A 162 -5.07 -27.34 -13.85
C ARG A 162 -5.59 -28.41 -12.91
N THR A 163 -4.91 -29.55 -12.83
CA THR A 163 -5.27 -30.62 -11.90
C THR A 163 -5.33 -30.12 -10.46
N GLU A 164 -4.34 -29.36 -10.01
CA GLU A 164 -4.34 -28.77 -8.66
C GLU A 164 -5.35 -27.63 -8.48
N TYR A 165 -5.65 -26.89 -9.54
CA TYR A 165 -6.68 -25.85 -9.52
C TYR A 165 -8.09 -26.45 -9.35
N GLU A 166 -8.30 -27.67 -9.85
CA GLU A 166 -9.57 -28.41 -9.81
C GLU A 166 -9.68 -29.41 -8.65
N ASP A 167 -8.55 -29.74 -7.98
CA ASP A 167 -8.50 -30.65 -6.84
C ASP A 167 -9.02 -30.00 -5.55
N LEU A 168 -10.23 -30.40 -5.14
CA LEU A 168 -10.92 -29.91 -3.94
C LEU A 168 -10.09 -30.09 -2.65
N TRP A 169 -9.28 -31.14 -2.56
CA TRP A 169 -8.53 -31.48 -1.36
C TRP A 169 -7.19 -30.76 -1.27
N ASN A 170 -6.76 -30.12 -2.36
CA ASN A 170 -5.61 -29.24 -2.34
C ASN A 170 -5.99 -27.87 -1.77
N GLU A 171 -5.98 -27.77 -0.44
CA GLU A 171 -6.48 -26.58 0.26
C GLU A 171 -5.85 -25.25 -0.17
N ARG A 172 -4.59 -25.30 -0.59
CA ARG A 172 -3.80 -24.13 -0.99
C ARG A 172 -3.96 -23.78 -2.46
N ARG A 173 -4.27 -24.73 -3.33
CA ARG A 173 -4.25 -24.52 -4.79
C ARG A 173 -5.59 -24.69 -5.50
N TYR A 174 -6.57 -25.29 -4.83
CA TYR A 174 -7.95 -25.34 -5.33
C TYR A 174 -8.47 -23.91 -5.59
N HIS A 175 -8.88 -23.62 -6.83
CA HIS A 175 -9.25 -22.28 -7.32
C HIS A 175 -8.28 -21.14 -6.95
N ALA A 176 -6.97 -21.43 -6.82
CA ALA A 176 -5.97 -20.39 -6.62
C ALA A 176 -5.74 -19.61 -7.92
N GLN A 177 -6.34 -18.44 -8.04
CA GLN A 177 -6.30 -17.63 -9.28
C GLN A 177 -4.87 -17.27 -9.72
N GLY A 178 -3.95 -17.14 -8.75
CA GLY A 178 -2.53 -16.85 -8.96
C GLY A 178 -1.64 -18.07 -9.23
N ILE A 179 -2.18 -19.29 -9.30
CA ILE A 179 -1.36 -20.49 -9.50
C ILE A 179 -0.59 -20.43 -10.82
N SER A 180 0.69 -20.77 -10.75
CA SER A 180 1.55 -20.99 -11.90
C SER A 180 2.76 -21.84 -11.52
N CYS A 181 3.52 -22.28 -12.53
CA CYS A 181 4.77 -23.01 -12.37
C CYS A 181 5.77 -22.59 -13.46
N PRO A 182 7.02 -23.09 -13.43
CA PRO A 182 8.02 -22.76 -14.47
C PRO A 182 7.58 -23.05 -15.92
N ARG A 183 6.64 -23.99 -16.12
CA ARG A 183 6.12 -24.35 -17.46
C ARG A 183 5.15 -23.30 -18.02
N CYS A 184 4.16 -22.89 -17.23
CA CYS A 184 3.05 -22.05 -17.71
C CYS A 184 3.10 -20.59 -17.25
N GLY A 185 3.92 -20.27 -16.24
CA GLY A 185 3.87 -18.99 -15.56
C GLY A 185 4.87 -17.95 -16.07
N PRO A 186 4.97 -16.83 -15.35
CA PRO A 186 5.88 -15.75 -15.68
C PRO A 186 7.36 -16.17 -15.65
N ARG A 187 8.19 -15.44 -16.39
CA ARG A 187 9.63 -15.66 -16.52
C ARG A 187 10.42 -14.38 -16.27
N LEU A 188 11.61 -14.53 -15.70
CA LEU A 188 12.55 -13.44 -15.48
C LEU A 188 13.35 -13.14 -16.76
N THR A 189 13.69 -11.87 -16.93
CA THR A 189 14.61 -11.40 -17.96
C THR A 189 15.56 -10.39 -17.32
N LEU A 190 16.87 -10.54 -17.56
CA LEU A 190 17.89 -9.57 -17.16
C LEU A 190 18.24 -8.69 -18.36
N LEU A 191 18.18 -7.38 -18.16
CA LEU A 191 18.52 -6.37 -19.16
C LEU A 191 19.74 -5.55 -18.71
N ASN A 192 20.56 -5.12 -19.65
CA ASN A 192 21.60 -4.14 -19.41
C ASN A 192 21.05 -2.70 -19.46
N LYS A 193 21.93 -1.72 -19.25
CA LYS A 193 21.59 -0.28 -19.33
C LYS A 193 21.06 0.18 -20.69
N LYS A 194 21.40 -0.51 -21.79
CA LYS A 194 20.87 -0.25 -23.14
C LYS A 194 19.53 -0.97 -23.40
N LEU A 195 18.98 -1.65 -22.39
CA LEU A 195 17.77 -2.48 -22.48
C LEU A 195 17.94 -3.71 -23.37
N GLU A 196 19.18 -4.13 -23.62
CA GLU A 196 19.48 -5.37 -24.32
C GLU A 196 19.45 -6.53 -23.33
N LYS A 197 18.89 -7.66 -23.76
CA LYS A 197 18.83 -8.87 -22.94
C LYS A 197 20.23 -9.43 -22.71
N ILE A 198 20.56 -9.70 -21.45
CA ILE A 198 21.75 -10.47 -21.07
C ILE A 198 21.46 -11.95 -21.31
N ASP A 199 22.34 -12.61 -22.05
CA ASP A 199 22.26 -14.05 -22.29
C ASP A 199 22.72 -14.80 -21.04
N THR A 200 21.77 -15.42 -20.34
CA THR A 200 22.00 -16.20 -19.12
C THR A 200 20.82 -17.13 -18.87
N ASP A 201 21.12 -18.36 -18.47
CA ASP A 201 20.11 -19.36 -18.10
C ASP A 201 19.54 -19.13 -16.69
N ASP A 202 20.28 -18.43 -15.82
CA ASP A 202 19.83 -18.04 -14.49
C ASP A 202 19.96 -16.51 -14.29
N PRO A 203 18.95 -15.74 -14.74
CA PRO A 203 18.88 -14.29 -14.52
C PRO A 203 18.95 -13.90 -13.05
N LEU A 204 18.46 -14.75 -12.14
CA LEU A 204 18.40 -14.46 -10.71
C LEU A 204 19.80 -14.54 -10.10
N SER A 205 20.50 -15.67 -10.29
CA SER A 205 21.87 -15.83 -9.80
C SER A 205 22.85 -14.86 -10.43
N THR A 206 22.67 -14.56 -11.72
CA THR A 206 23.48 -13.54 -12.39
C THR A 206 23.25 -12.17 -11.76
N THR A 207 22.01 -11.83 -11.41
CA THR A 207 21.69 -10.57 -10.75
C THR A 207 22.31 -10.47 -9.35
N ALA A 208 22.24 -11.55 -8.54
CA ALA A 208 22.86 -11.57 -7.22
C ALA A 208 24.37 -11.29 -7.29
N LYS A 209 25.08 -11.95 -8.21
CA LYS A 209 26.52 -11.74 -8.46
C LYS A 209 26.83 -10.30 -8.88
N LEU A 210 25.99 -9.70 -9.73
CA LEU A 210 26.16 -8.31 -10.16
C LEU A 210 26.00 -7.34 -8.98
N ILE A 211 25.01 -7.56 -8.11
CA ILE A 211 24.81 -6.75 -6.91
C ILE A 211 26.01 -6.89 -5.97
N ASP A 212 26.49 -8.11 -5.73
CA ASP A 212 27.67 -8.36 -4.88
C ASP A 212 28.96 -7.75 -5.45
N SER A 213 29.02 -7.54 -6.77
CA SER A 213 30.11 -6.79 -7.44
C SER A 213 29.96 -5.27 -7.40
N GLY A 214 29.00 -4.75 -6.62
CA GLY A 214 28.78 -3.31 -6.42
C GLY A 214 27.89 -2.64 -7.49
N LYS A 215 27.15 -3.42 -8.31
CA LYS A 215 26.23 -2.85 -9.31
C LYS A 215 24.88 -2.48 -8.68
N ILE A 216 24.28 -1.43 -9.24
CA ILE A 216 22.94 -0.99 -8.88
C ILE A 216 21.96 -1.61 -9.88
N VAL A 217 20.99 -2.38 -9.39
CA VAL A 217 20.04 -3.13 -10.24
C VAL A 217 18.61 -2.72 -9.94
N ALA A 218 17.78 -2.50 -10.95
CA ALA A 218 16.34 -2.40 -10.75
C ALA A 218 15.71 -3.81 -10.75
N VAL A 219 14.88 -4.14 -9.76
CA VAL A 219 14.20 -5.43 -9.62
C VAL A 219 12.69 -5.21 -9.69
N LYS A 220 12.01 -5.85 -10.64
CA LYS A 220 10.54 -5.77 -10.75
C LYS A 220 9.88 -6.58 -9.64
N GLY A 221 9.24 -5.89 -8.70
CA GLY A 221 8.44 -6.47 -7.62
C GLY A 221 6.98 -6.68 -8.02
N ILE A 222 6.08 -6.76 -7.03
CA ILE A 222 4.64 -6.97 -7.29
C ILE A 222 3.88 -5.68 -7.60
N GLY A 223 4.28 -4.56 -6.96
CA GLY A 223 3.60 -3.27 -7.05
C GLY A 223 4.37 -2.21 -7.85
N GLY A 224 5.63 -2.50 -8.19
CA GLY A 224 6.50 -1.67 -9.01
C GLY A 224 7.94 -2.18 -8.94
N TYR A 225 8.87 -1.42 -9.51
CA TYR A 225 10.30 -1.72 -9.46
C TYR A 225 10.92 -1.19 -8.17
N HIS A 226 11.84 -1.97 -7.60
CA HIS A 226 12.79 -1.51 -6.59
C HIS A 226 14.15 -1.26 -7.21
N ILE A 227 14.96 -0.40 -6.60
CA ILE A 227 16.39 -0.29 -6.88
C ILE A 227 17.12 -0.99 -5.74
N ALA A 228 17.89 -2.02 -6.12
CA ALA A 228 18.66 -2.91 -5.28
C ALA A 228 20.16 -2.62 -5.40
N CYS A 229 20.83 -2.48 -4.26
CA CYS A 229 22.29 -2.42 -4.18
C CYS A 229 22.77 -2.78 -2.77
N LEU A 230 24.08 -2.95 -2.62
CA LEU A 230 24.71 -3.20 -1.32
C LEU A 230 24.43 -2.05 -0.34
N ALA A 231 24.19 -2.42 0.93
CA ALA A 231 23.96 -1.50 2.04
C ALA A 231 25.20 -1.36 2.96
N THR A 232 26.25 -2.12 2.65
CA THR A 232 27.51 -2.23 3.39
C THR A 232 28.67 -1.47 2.70
N ASP A 233 28.44 -0.97 1.48
CA ASP A 233 29.45 -0.33 0.64
C ASP A 233 29.13 1.15 0.42
N ASP A 234 29.96 2.03 0.98
CA ASP A 234 29.77 3.47 0.95
C ASP A 234 29.80 4.05 -0.47
N GLU A 235 30.68 3.55 -1.34
CA GLU A 235 30.83 4.08 -2.71
C GLU A 235 29.57 3.79 -3.53
N VAL A 236 29.04 2.58 -3.41
CA VAL A 236 27.80 2.16 -4.08
C VAL A 236 26.62 3.02 -3.62
N ILE A 237 26.52 3.29 -2.31
CA ILE A 237 25.42 4.08 -1.74
C ILE A 237 25.53 5.54 -2.19
N LEU A 238 26.72 6.13 -2.14
CA LEU A 238 26.95 7.51 -2.59
C LEU A 238 26.66 7.67 -4.08
N GLU A 239 27.04 6.68 -4.89
CA GLU A 239 26.71 6.67 -6.31
C GLU A 239 25.20 6.56 -6.55
N LEU A 240 24.49 5.70 -5.82
CA LEU A 240 23.03 5.64 -5.88
C LEU A 240 22.39 6.99 -5.51
N ARG A 241 22.87 7.65 -4.44
CA ARG A 241 22.37 8.98 -4.03
C ARG A 241 22.59 10.02 -5.11
N ARG A 242 23.76 10.00 -5.76
CA ARG A 242 24.10 10.89 -6.88
C ARG A 242 23.14 10.67 -8.06
N ARG A 243 22.97 9.41 -8.50
CA ARG A 243 22.09 9.06 -9.63
C ARG A 243 20.61 9.36 -9.35
N LYS A 244 20.12 9.13 -8.13
CA LYS A 244 18.73 9.44 -7.71
C LYS A 244 18.51 10.89 -7.27
N LYS A 245 19.54 11.74 -7.25
CA LYS A 245 19.49 13.10 -6.68
C LYS A 245 18.83 13.13 -5.29
N ARG A 246 19.22 12.18 -4.43
CA ARG A 246 18.61 11.95 -3.11
C ARG A 246 19.68 12.02 -2.02
N PRO A 247 20.07 13.23 -1.57
CA PRO A 247 21.24 13.40 -0.70
C PRO A 247 21.03 12.85 0.71
N ARG A 248 19.83 13.03 1.31
CA ARG A 248 19.59 12.71 2.73
C ARG A 248 18.45 11.74 3.01
N LYS A 249 17.38 11.71 2.20
CA LYS A 249 16.21 10.87 2.47
C LYS A 249 16.65 9.40 2.62
N PRO A 250 16.32 8.71 3.73
CA PRO A 250 16.86 7.40 4.09
C PRO A 250 16.40 6.33 3.09
N PHE A 251 17.25 5.35 2.79
CA PHE A 251 16.86 4.20 1.97
C PHE A 251 16.23 3.10 2.82
N ALA A 252 15.21 2.43 2.28
CA ALA A 252 14.66 1.24 2.90
C ALA A 252 15.58 0.04 2.63
N LEU A 253 15.66 -0.86 3.59
CA LEU A 253 16.42 -2.10 3.52
C LEU A 253 15.44 -3.27 3.45
N MET A 254 15.78 -4.28 2.65
CA MET A 254 15.11 -5.56 2.66
C MET A 254 16.07 -6.64 3.17
N ALA A 255 15.68 -7.32 4.23
CA ALA A 255 16.42 -8.46 4.79
C ALA A 255 15.75 -9.78 4.36
N LEU A 256 16.55 -10.83 4.20
CA LEU A 256 16.06 -12.17 3.82
C LEU A 256 14.99 -12.69 4.78
N ASN A 257 15.26 -12.60 6.09
CA ASN A 257 14.41 -13.11 7.16
C ASN A 257 14.65 -12.33 8.47
N LEU A 258 13.91 -12.68 9.52
CA LEU A 258 13.99 -12.02 10.83
C LEU A 258 15.38 -12.13 11.46
N GLU A 259 16.09 -13.24 11.27
CA GLU A 259 17.44 -13.43 11.80
C GLU A 259 18.41 -12.41 11.18
N THR A 260 18.35 -12.21 9.87
CA THR A 260 19.15 -11.19 9.18
C THR A 260 18.74 -9.77 9.62
N ALA A 261 17.45 -9.48 9.80
CA ALA A 261 16.99 -8.17 10.28
C ALA A 261 17.53 -7.85 11.69
N LYS A 262 17.55 -8.82 12.61
CA LYS A 262 18.11 -8.69 13.97
C LYS A 262 19.62 -8.45 14.01
N LYS A 263 20.33 -8.60 12.89
CA LYS A 263 21.75 -8.23 12.75
C LYS A 263 21.93 -6.74 12.42
N ILE A 264 20.92 -6.09 11.83
CA ILE A 264 21.02 -4.70 11.37
C ILE A 264 20.26 -3.70 12.25
N VAL A 265 19.15 -4.11 12.88
CA VAL A 265 18.29 -3.28 13.73
C VAL A 265 17.88 -4.00 15.01
N GLU A 266 17.46 -3.21 15.99
CA GLU A 266 16.79 -3.72 17.19
C GLU A 266 15.33 -4.01 16.88
N VAL A 267 14.91 -5.28 17.06
CA VAL A 267 13.53 -5.71 16.79
C VAL A 267 12.85 -6.07 18.11
N PRO A 268 11.93 -5.23 18.60
CA PRO A 268 11.09 -5.57 19.75
C PRO A 268 10.20 -6.78 19.44
N LYS A 269 9.87 -7.57 20.46
CA LYS A 269 9.08 -8.81 20.32
C LYS A 269 7.70 -8.53 19.72
N GLU A 270 7.10 -7.40 20.07
CA GLU A 270 5.78 -6.96 19.61
C GLU A 270 5.75 -6.64 18.11
N ILE A 271 6.92 -6.40 17.50
CA ILE A 271 7.07 -6.07 16.08
C ILE A 271 7.42 -7.29 15.23
N GLU A 272 7.87 -8.39 15.85
CA GLU A 272 8.27 -9.59 15.10
C GLU A 272 7.14 -10.11 14.21
N GLU A 273 5.92 -10.21 14.74
CA GLU A 273 4.75 -10.67 13.99
C GLU A 273 4.42 -9.75 12.80
N LEU A 274 4.59 -8.44 12.97
CA LEU A 274 4.37 -7.47 11.88
C LEU A 274 5.37 -7.69 10.72
N LEU A 275 6.62 -8.03 11.04
CA LEU A 275 7.68 -8.29 10.07
C LEU A 275 7.56 -9.68 9.42
N THR A 276 7.16 -10.71 10.17
CA THR A 276 7.10 -12.09 9.69
C THR A 276 5.76 -12.47 9.09
N GLY A 277 4.67 -11.79 9.47
CA GLY A 277 3.32 -12.06 9.03
C GLY A 277 3.07 -11.75 7.55
N TYR A 278 1.80 -11.71 7.16
CA TYR A 278 1.40 -11.60 5.75
C TYR A 278 1.59 -10.19 5.15
N LEU A 279 1.79 -9.17 5.99
CA LEU A 279 1.90 -7.78 5.55
C LEU A 279 3.34 -7.36 5.20
N LYS A 280 4.33 -7.74 6.03
CA LYS A 280 5.75 -7.41 5.89
C LYS A 280 6.03 -5.96 5.45
N PRO A 281 5.51 -4.92 6.14
CA PRO A 281 5.77 -3.53 5.79
C PRO A 281 7.23 -3.14 6.06
N ILE A 282 7.62 -1.94 5.60
CA ILE A 282 8.83 -1.27 6.08
C ILE A 282 8.55 -0.76 7.49
N VAL A 283 9.32 -1.21 8.47
CA VAL A 283 9.22 -0.77 9.86
C VAL A 283 10.43 0.10 10.20
N LEU A 284 10.19 1.27 10.80
CA LEU A 284 11.25 2.16 11.28
C LEU A 284 11.74 1.70 12.65
N LEU A 285 12.95 1.16 12.72
CA LEU A 285 13.54 0.57 13.93
C LEU A 285 14.92 1.17 14.23
N PRO A 286 15.33 1.26 15.50
CA PRO A 286 16.67 1.72 15.87
C PRO A 286 17.75 0.87 15.20
N LYS A 287 18.78 1.52 14.65
CA LYS A 287 19.99 0.86 14.17
C LYS A 287 20.66 0.15 15.35
N LYS A 288 20.99 -1.13 15.17
CA LYS A 288 21.69 -1.92 16.19
C LYS A 288 23.14 -1.44 16.32
N GLU A 289 23.67 -1.47 17.54
CA GLU A 289 25.09 -1.25 17.76
C GLU A 289 25.92 -2.31 17.00
N GLY A 290 27.00 -1.88 16.34
CA GLY A 290 27.82 -2.75 15.49
C GLY A 290 27.16 -3.20 14.18
N SER A 291 26.01 -2.61 13.81
CA SER A 291 25.32 -2.91 12.55
C SER A 291 26.25 -2.67 11.34
N PRO A 292 26.36 -3.63 10.40
CA PRO A 292 27.20 -3.52 9.21
C PRO A 292 26.65 -2.51 8.18
N VAL A 293 25.44 -1.99 8.39
CA VAL A 293 24.80 -1.01 7.50
C VAL A 293 25.54 0.31 7.57
N SER A 294 25.94 0.83 6.41
CA SER A 294 26.57 2.15 6.29
C SER A 294 25.67 3.28 6.81
N ASP A 295 26.27 4.29 7.45
CA ASP A 295 25.56 5.49 7.87
C ASP A 295 25.02 6.30 6.69
N PHE A 296 25.58 6.11 5.48
CA PHE A 296 25.04 6.73 4.27
C PHE A 296 23.69 6.16 3.85
N VAL A 297 23.21 5.06 4.42
CA VAL A 297 21.83 4.57 4.19
C VAL A 297 20.81 5.52 4.79
N ALA A 298 21.06 6.03 6.00
CA ALA A 298 20.17 6.96 6.72
C ALA A 298 21.00 8.06 7.43
N PRO A 299 21.57 9.02 6.70
CA PRO A 299 22.48 10.02 7.27
C PRO A 299 21.80 10.81 8.39
N SER A 300 22.45 10.86 9.55
CA SER A 300 21.98 11.62 10.72
C SER A 300 20.67 11.13 11.33
N LEU A 301 20.19 9.93 10.98
CA LEU A 301 19.02 9.30 11.57
C LEU A 301 19.43 8.08 12.39
N ARG A 302 18.79 7.90 13.55
CA ARG A 302 19.02 6.74 14.42
C ARG A 302 18.27 5.49 13.96
N ASN A 303 17.20 5.68 13.19
CA ASN A 303 16.32 4.60 12.75
C ASN A 303 16.59 4.23 11.29
N LEU A 304 16.53 2.94 11.02
CA LEU A 304 16.55 2.36 9.67
C LEU A 304 15.14 1.86 9.33
N GLY A 305 14.74 2.03 8.06
CA GLY A 305 13.53 1.40 7.55
C GLY A 305 13.85 -0.01 7.06
N VAL A 306 13.33 -1.04 7.72
CA VAL A 306 13.60 -2.45 7.38
C VAL A 306 12.30 -3.17 7.06
N MET A 307 12.29 -3.93 5.97
CA MET A 307 11.26 -4.92 5.64
C MET A 307 11.89 -6.31 5.42
N LEU A 308 11.08 -7.35 5.47
CA LEU A 308 11.52 -8.71 5.12
C LEU A 308 11.18 -9.06 3.67
N ALA A 309 11.90 -10.02 3.10
CA ALA A 309 11.58 -10.59 1.81
C ALA A 309 10.14 -11.11 1.79
N TYR A 310 9.32 -10.51 0.93
CA TYR A 310 7.88 -10.77 0.88
C TYR A 310 7.42 -11.52 -0.37
N THR A 311 8.28 -11.71 -1.37
CA THR A 311 8.00 -12.61 -2.51
C THR A 311 9.12 -13.64 -2.72
N PRO A 312 8.82 -14.77 -3.39
CA PRO A 312 9.85 -15.74 -3.74
C PRO A 312 11.03 -15.13 -4.50
N LEU A 313 10.77 -14.21 -5.44
CA LEU A 313 11.81 -13.46 -6.15
C LEU A 313 12.77 -12.77 -5.19
N HIS A 314 12.25 -11.98 -4.25
CA HIS A 314 13.09 -11.24 -3.31
C HIS A 314 13.87 -12.18 -2.39
N TYR A 315 13.23 -13.25 -1.92
CA TYR A 315 13.87 -14.20 -1.02
C TYR A 315 15.00 -14.95 -1.71
N LEU A 316 14.75 -15.51 -2.89
CA LEU A 316 15.76 -16.21 -3.69
C LEU A 316 16.91 -15.28 -4.06
N LEU A 317 16.62 -14.03 -4.46
CA LEU A 317 17.65 -13.04 -4.76
C LEU A 317 18.54 -12.75 -3.55
N LEU A 318 17.93 -12.45 -2.40
CA LEU A 318 18.66 -12.15 -1.15
C LEU A 318 19.38 -13.38 -0.59
N GLN A 319 18.89 -14.59 -0.85
CA GLN A 319 19.55 -15.82 -0.41
C GLN A 319 20.91 -16.00 -1.08
N GLU A 320 21.08 -15.48 -2.29
CA GLU A 320 22.29 -15.61 -3.11
C GLU A 320 23.24 -14.42 -3.01
N THR A 321 22.84 -13.33 -2.34
CA THR A 321 23.77 -12.23 -2.05
C THR A 321 24.56 -12.50 -0.78
N ARG A 322 25.79 -11.97 -0.74
CA ARG A 322 26.73 -12.17 0.38
C ARG A 322 26.15 -11.75 1.74
N ASP A 323 25.46 -10.61 1.78
CA ASP A 323 25.01 -9.97 3.02
C ASP A 323 23.61 -10.44 3.44
N LYS A 324 22.83 -11.04 2.52
CA LYS A 324 21.42 -11.44 2.71
C LYS A 324 20.46 -10.30 3.06
N PHE A 325 20.91 -9.05 2.94
CA PHE A 325 20.09 -7.85 2.96
C PHE A 325 20.64 -6.84 1.95
N LEU A 326 19.76 -6.00 1.40
CA LEU A 326 20.11 -4.98 0.42
C LEU A 326 19.34 -3.69 0.68
N ILE A 327 19.81 -2.57 0.14
CA ILE A 327 18.94 -1.42 -0.13
C ILE A 327 17.85 -1.89 -1.10
N MET A 328 16.60 -1.55 -0.83
CA MET A 328 15.45 -1.86 -1.67
C MET A 328 14.50 -0.65 -1.68
N THR A 329 14.89 0.41 -2.39
CA THR A 329 14.11 1.65 -2.48
C THR A 329 13.24 1.67 -3.72
N SER A 330 12.18 2.49 -3.75
CA SER A 330 11.35 2.73 -4.94
C SER A 330 12.18 3.00 -6.20
N GLY A 331 11.83 2.35 -7.30
CA GLY A 331 12.40 2.51 -8.63
C GLY A 331 11.76 3.68 -9.36
N ASN A 332 12.24 4.88 -9.06
CA ASN A 332 11.80 6.13 -9.67
C ASN A 332 12.95 7.11 -9.85
N VAL A 333 12.79 8.01 -10.82
CA VAL A 333 13.54 9.27 -10.89
C VAL A 333 13.08 10.17 -9.73
N HIS A 334 13.91 11.12 -9.30
CA HIS A 334 13.55 12.09 -8.27
C HIS A 334 12.21 12.79 -8.59
N GLY A 335 11.27 12.79 -7.63
CA GLY A 335 9.94 13.40 -7.77
C GLY A 335 8.91 12.55 -8.54
N ASP A 336 9.33 11.52 -9.26
CA ASP A 336 8.43 10.68 -10.07
C ASP A 336 7.79 9.55 -9.25
N PRO A 337 6.61 9.04 -9.65
CA PRO A 337 6.06 7.84 -9.04
C PRO A 337 6.92 6.61 -9.34
N MET A 338 6.84 5.60 -8.48
CA MET A 338 7.48 4.31 -8.71
C MET A 338 7.07 3.76 -10.08
N VAL A 339 8.05 3.33 -10.87
CA VAL A 339 7.80 2.71 -12.16
C VAL A 339 7.11 1.36 -11.91
N SER A 340 5.95 1.16 -12.52
CA SER A 340 5.19 -0.10 -12.53
C SER A 340 4.84 -0.55 -13.96
N ASP A 341 4.72 0.41 -14.89
CA ASP A 341 4.55 0.17 -16.32
C ASP A 341 5.90 0.02 -17.02
N ASP A 342 6.07 -1.07 -17.76
CA ASP A 342 7.29 -1.37 -18.50
C ASP A 342 7.57 -0.36 -19.63
N SER A 343 6.56 0.42 -20.07
CA SER A 343 6.77 1.54 -21.02
C SER A 343 7.76 2.59 -20.50
N ARG A 344 7.93 2.68 -19.17
CA ARG A 344 8.84 3.61 -18.48
C ARG A 344 10.18 2.98 -18.08
N ILE A 345 10.51 1.79 -18.57
CA ILE A 345 11.77 1.11 -18.22
C ILE A 345 13.03 1.93 -18.57
N ASN A 346 12.94 2.79 -19.60
CA ASN A 346 13.97 3.75 -19.98
C ASN A 346 14.32 4.74 -18.85
N ASP A 347 13.36 5.09 -17.98
CA ASP A 347 13.62 5.99 -16.86
C ASP A 347 14.48 5.31 -15.79
N LEU A 348 14.30 4.00 -15.59
CA LEU A 348 15.13 3.21 -14.69
C LEU A 348 16.55 3.06 -15.21
N ALA A 349 16.73 2.82 -16.51
CA ALA A 349 18.03 2.66 -17.15
C ALA A 349 18.94 3.90 -17.01
N LYS A 350 18.38 5.07 -16.74
CA LYS A 350 19.17 6.29 -16.44
C LYS A 350 19.85 6.23 -15.06
N ILE A 351 19.34 5.40 -14.14
CA ILE A 351 19.73 5.34 -12.73
C ILE A 351 20.49 4.04 -12.41
N VAL A 352 20.12 2.93 -13.02
CA VAL A 352 20.66 1.60 -12.69
C VAL A 352 21.60 1.08 -13.78
N ASP A 353 22.42 0.10 -13.43
CA ASP A 353 23.34 -0.57 -14.34
C ASP A 353 22.63 -1.73 -15.08
N TYR A 354 21.72 -2.42 -14.39
CA TYR A 354 20.95 -3.56 -14.91
C TYR A 354 19.50 -3.54 -14.43
N ILE A 355 18.62 -4.25 -15.14
CA ILE A 355 17.20 -4.37 -14.79
C ILE A 355 16.79 -5.84 -14.84
N LEU A 356 16.44 -6.40 -13.68
CA LEU A 356 15.79 -7.70 -13.56
C LEU A 356 14.27 -7.51 -13.62
N THR A 357 13.67 -7.88 -14.75
CA THR A 357 12.24 -7.71 -15.04
C THR A 357 11.53 -9.05 -15.25
N HIS A 358 10.21 -9.02 -15.44
CA HIS A 358 9.39 -10.18 -15.75
C HIS A 358 8.14 -9.81 -16.58
N ASN A 359 7.59 -10.80 -17.26
CA ASN A 359 6.45 -10.63 -18.17
C ASN A 359 5.06 -10.62 -17.50
N ARG A 360 4.94 -10.75 -16.17
CA ARG A 360 3.67 -10.45 -15.47
C ARG A 360 3.47 -8.93 -15.37
N LYS A 361 2.35 -8.43 -15.89
CA LYS A 361 1.97 -7.01 -15.80
C LYS A 361 1.62 -6.63 -14.35
N ILE A 362 1.86 -5.37 -14.01
CA ILE A 362 1.42 -4.75 -12.76
C ILE A 362 0.24 -3.86 -13.13
N ALA A 363 -0.97 -4.28 -12.75
CA ALA A 363 -2.21 -3.58 -13.09
C ALA A 363 -2.36 -2.28 -12.29
N HIS A 364 -1.98 -2.33 -11.01
CA HIS A 364 -2.03 -1.19 -10.11
C HIS A 364 -0.69 -0.99 -9.42
N ARG A 365 -0.15 0.23 -9.50
CA ARG A 365 1.03 0.61 -8.72
C ARG A 365 0.66 0.57 -7.24
N ILE A 366 1.55 -0.01 -6.44
CA ILE A 366 1.41 0.02 -4.98
C ILE A 366 2.79 0.05 -4.32
N ASP A 367 3.07 1.17 -3.65
CA ASP A 367 4.31 1.38 -2.89
C ASP A 367 4.30 0.54 -1.61
N ASP A 368 5.49 0.17 -1.11
CA ASP A 368 5.60 -0.51 0.19
C ASP A 368 5.09 0.37 1.32
N SER A 369 4.24 -0.20 2.18
CA SER A 369 3.77 0.48 3.39
C SER A 369 4.91 0.77 4.34
N VAL A 370 4.84 1.93 5.00
CA VAL A 370 5.83 2.36 6.00
C VAL A 370 5.13 2.55 7.32
N VAL A 371 5.70 1.95 8.36
CA VAL A 371 5.10 1.85 9.68
C VAL A 371 6.12 2.24 10.73
N ARG A 372 5.68 2.98 11.76
CA ARG A 372 6.50 3.43 12.87
C ARG A 372 5.89 2.98 14.20
N PRO A 373 6.59 2.14 14.98
CA PRO A 373 6.24 1.89 16.36
C PRO A 373 6.36 3.17 17.19
N THR A 374 5.35 3.46 18.00
CA THR A 374 5.30 4.61 18.93
C THR A 374 4.83 4.13 20.31
N HIS A 375 4.84 5.02 21.30
CA HIS A 375 4.39 4.67 22.65
C HIS A 375 2.91 4.23 22.70
N GLY A 376 2.05 4.79 21.84
CA GLY A 376 0.63 4.44 21.74
C GLY A 376 0.33 3.27 20.79
N GLY A 377 1.35 2.53 20.35
CA GLY A 377 1.22 1.48 19.35
C GLY A 377 1.76 1.89 17.98
N THR A 378 1.26 1.24 16.94
CA THR A 378 1.86 1.26 15.61
C THR A 378 1.16 2.27 14.71
N VAL A 379 1.89 3.25 14.18
CA VAL A 379 1.36 4.29 13.28
C VAL A 379 1.78 4.01 11.84
N ILE A 380 0.83 4.06 10.91
CA ILE A 380 1.10 3.95 9.48
C ILE A 380 1.49 5.33 8.94
N LEU A 381 2.71 5.45 8.41
CA LEU A 381 3.20 6.66 7.76
C LEU A 381 2.92 6.64 6.26
N ARG A 382 2.90 5.45 5.65
CA ARG A 382 2.53 5.28 4.26
C ARG A 382 1.57 4.10 4.11
N PHE A 383 0.37 4.39 3.65
CA PHE A 383 -0.69 3.41 3.45
C PHE A 383 -0.58 2.79 2.05
N GLY A 384 0.13 1.67 1.92
CA GLY A 384 0.45 1.02 0.64
C GLY A 384 0.26 -0.48 0.68
N ARG A 385 1.23 -1.25 0.17
CA ARG A 385 1.18 -2.72 0.04
C ARG A 385 0.81 -3.41 1.35
N GLY A 386 -0.06 -4.40 1.26
CA GLY A 386 -0.57 -5.18 2.39
C GLY A 386 -1.72 -4.51 3.14
N TYR A 387 -1.83 -3.18 3.10
CA TYR A 387 -2.90 -2.45 3.77
C TYR A 387 -3.94 -1.94 2.79
N ALA A 388 -3.50 -1.33 1.68
CA ALA A 388 -4.38 -0.70 0.71
C ALA A 388 -4.80 -1.66 -0.41
N PRO A 389 -6.00 -1.47 -0.99
CA PRO A 389 -7.10 -0.64 -0.48
C PRO A 389 -7.80 -1.31 0.72
N ARG A 390 -8.39 -0.52 1.63
CA ARG A 390 -9.08 -1.04 2.82
C ARG A 390 -10.40 -0.34 3.08
N ILE A 391 -11.35 -1.10 3.63
CA ILE A 391 -12.59 -0.55 4.19
C ILE A 391 -12.33 -0.04 5.61
N ILE A 392 -12.58 1.23 5.84
CA ILE A 392 -12.78 1.82 7.16
C ILE A 392 -14.28 1.84 7.39
N LYS A 393 -14.76 1.08 8.39
CA LYS A 393 -16.17 1.00 8.73
C LYS A 393 -16.51 2.10 9.74
N LEU A 394 -17.49 2.92 9.40
CA LEU A 394 -18.03 3.97 10.25
C LEU A 394 -19.11 3.38 11.17
N LYS A 395 -19.32 4.00 12.33
CA LYS A 395 -20.45 3.66 13.23
C LYS A 395 -21.77 4.31 12.82
N HIS A 396 -21.72 5.19 11.81
CA HIS A 396 -22.85 5.91 11.26
C HIS A 396 -22.85 5.78 9.73
N LYS A 397 -23.99 6.05 9.10
CA LYS A 397 -24.10 6.12 7.64
C LYS A 397 -23.77 7.52 7.15
N LEU A 398 -23.05 7.59 6.05
CA LEU A 398 -22.86 8.79 5.25
C LEU A 398 -24.19 9.19 4.62
N THR A 399 -24.45 10.49 4.59
CA THR A 399 -25.66 11.07 3.98
C THR A 399 -25.55 11.17 2.46
N ARG A 400 -24.33 11.16 1.92
CA ARG A 400 -24.03 11.24 0.48
C ARG A 400 -22.87 10.29 0.15
N HIS A 401 -22.82 9.82 -1.09
CA HIS A 401 -21.62 9.16 -1.60
C HIS A 401 -20.54 10.21 -1.89
N VAL A 402 -19.28 9.88 -1.67
CA VAL A 402 -18.17 10.84 -1.77
C VAL A 402 -17.03 10.25 -2.60
N ILE A 403 -16.41 11.08 -3.45
CA ILE A 403 -15.08 10.82 -4.03
C ILE A 403 -14.14 11.90 -3.51
N ALA A 404 -13.18 11.51 -2.66
CA ALA A 404 -12.24 12.43 -2.02
C ALA A 404 -10.86 12.37 -2.68
N TYR A 405 -10.41 13.51 -3.20
CA TYR A 405 -9.09 13.70 -3.83
C TYR A 405 -7.97 13.96 -2.82
N GLY A 406 -8.32 14.39 -1.60
CA GLY A 406 -7.35 14.66 -0.54
C GLY A 406 -6.51 15.92 -0.78
N ALA A 407 -5.33 15.93 -0.16
CA ALA A 407 -4.35 17.02 -0.23
C ALA A 407 -3.38 16.83 -1.43
N GLU A 408 -2.36 17.68 -1.53
CA GLU A 408 -1.37 17.61 -2.62
C GLU A 408 -0.16 16.72 -2.28
N LEU A 409 0.40 16.86 -1.07
CA LEU A 409 1.58 16.10 -0.64
C LEU A 409 1.18 14.77 -0.01
N GLU A 410 1.99 13.74 -0.26
CA GLU A 410 1.82 12.39 0.31
C GLU A 410 0.38 11.83 0.20
N THR A 411 -0.32 12.16 -0.90
CA THR A 411 -1.78 11.99 -0.96
C THR A 411 -2.22 10.53 -1.03
N ALA A 412 -3.42 10.26 -0.52
CA ALA A 412 -4.18 9.04 -0.75
C ALA A 412 -5.65 9.40 -0.96
N GLY A 413 -6.23 8.93 -2.05
CA GLY A 413 -7.63 9.19 -2.39
C GLY A 413 -8.56 8.21 -1.67
N ALA A 414 -9.82 8.60 -1.50
CA ALA A 414 -10.82 7.72 -0.90
C ALA A 414 -12.17 7.83 -1.61
N ILE A 415 -12.99 6.79 -1.45
CA ILE A 415 -14.42 6.86 -1.78
C ILE A 415 -15.26 6.53 -0.54
N GLY A 416 -16.39 7.20 -0.36
CA GLY A 416 -17.30 6.99 0.78
C GLY A 416 -18.69 6.63 0.31
N PHE A 417 -19.32 5.65 0.96
CA PHE A 417 -20.72 5.28 0.76
C PHE A 417 -21.26 4.47 1.94
N ASP A 418 -22.57 4.54 2.19
CA ASP A 418 -23.21 3.89 3.33
C ASP A 418 -22.43 4.13 4.64
N ASP A 419 -22.08 3.09 5.38
CA ASP A 419 -21.26 3.12 6.61
C ASP A 419 -19.77 2.85 6.34
N LYS A 420 -19.25 3.19 5.14
CA LYS A 420 -17.90 2.77 4.70
C LYS A 420 -17.12 3.89 4.01
N ILE A 421 -15.82 3.89 4.26
CA ILE A 421 -14.81 4.61 3.48
C ILE A 421 -13.82 3.59 2.92
N ILE A 422 -13.58 3.64 1.60
CA ILE A 422 -12.51 2.87 0.96
C ILE A 422 -11.31 3.79 0.79
N LEU A 423 -10.28 3.57 1.59
CA LEU A 423 -9.03 4.30 1.46
C LEU A 423 -8.16 3.62 0.39
N GLY A 424 -7.79 4.38 -0.64
CA GLY A 424 -6.89 3.93 -1.70
C GLY A 424 -5.42 3.92 -1.27
N PRO A 425 -4.53 3.36 -2.11
CA PRO A 425 -3.10 3.38 -1.83
C PRO A 425 -2.50 4.78 -1.90
N TYR A 426 -1.39 4.94 -1.20
CA TYR A 426 -0.49 6.09 -1.31
C TYR A 426 -0.17 6.40 -2.77
N SER A 427 -0.54 7.61 -3.18
CA SER A 427 -0.31 8.14 -4.52
C SER A 427 0.99 8.95 -4.58
N GLY A 428 1.35 9.65 -3.50
CA GLY A 428 2.50 10.57 -3.47
C GLY A 428 2.10 12.00 -3.76
N ASP A 429 3.05 12.80 -4.23
CA ASP A 429 2.85 14.24 -4.39
C ASP A 429 2.20 14.57 -5.74
N THR A 430 0.99 15.15 -5.72
CA THR A 430 0.17 15.38 -6.93
C THR A 430 0.58 16.61 -7.75
N ASP A 431 1.53 17.40 -7.26
CA ASP A 431 2.20 18.43 -8.05
C ASP A 431 2.94 17.82 -9.26
N ASN A 432 3.34 16.54 -9.16
CA ASN A 432 3.78 15.75 -10.30
C ASN A 432 2.59 15.28 -11.17
N PRO A 433 2.52 15.66 -12.47
CA PRO A 433 1.43 15.28 -13.36
C PRO A 433 1.24 13.77 -13.53
N ARG A 434 2.31 12.97 -13.43
CA ARG A 434 2.23 11.51 -13.50
C ARG A 434 1.57 10.94 -12.26
N VAL A 435 1.92 11.46 -11.07
CA VAL A 435 1.28 11.07 -9.81
C VAL A 435 -0.20 11.40 -9.83
N LEU A 436 -0.55 12.63 -10.23
CA LEU A 436 -1.95 13.07 -10.32
C LEU A 436 -2.77 12.17 -11.25
N ARG A 437 -2.23 11.83 -12.43
CA ARG A 437 -2.92 10.93 -13.36
C ARG A 437 -3.15 9.55 -12.75
N GLU A 438 -2.16 8.98 -12.07
CA GLU A 438 -2.30 7.67 -11.42
C GLU A 438 -3.28 7.72 -10.23
N HIS A 439 -3.32 8.84 -9.51
CA HIS A 439 -4.30 9.11 -8.46
C HIS A 439 -5.74 9.14 -9.01
N GLU A 440 -5.98 9.88 -10.11
CA GLU A 440 -7.29 9.90 -10.78
C GLU A 440 -7.70 8.51 -11.29
N LEU A 441 -6.76 7.75 -11.87
CA LEU A 441 -7.04 6.38 -12.32
C LEU A 441 -7.43 5.46 -11.16
N THR A 442 -6.77 5.63 -10.01
CA THR A 442 -7.07 4.88 -8.78
C THR A 442 -8.47 5.21 -8.26
N LEU A 443 -8.82 6.49 -8.15
CA LEU A 443 -10.16 6.92 -7.73
C LEU A 443 -11.25 6.41 -8.68
N ASN A 444 -11.01 6.51 -9.99
CA ASN A 444 -11.93 5.99 -11.00
C ASN A 444 -12.10 4.47 -10.92
N PHE A 445 -11.02 3.74 -10.68
CA PHE A 445 -11.06 2.28 -10.48
C PHE A 445 -11.90 1.93 -9.25
N LEU A 446 -11.64 2.56 -8.11
CA LEU A 446 -12.40 2.33 -6.87
C LEU A 446 -13.88 2.68 -7.08
N ALA A 447 -14.19 3.87 -7.60
CA ALA A 447 -15.57 4.29 -7.84
C ALA A 447 -16.34 3.29 -8.73
N LYS A 448 -15.69 2.77 -9.79
CA LYS A 448 -16.28 1.73 -10.65
C LYS A 448 -16.47 0.41 -9.92
N CYS A 449 -15.51 -0.03 -9.10
CA CYS A 449 -15.62 -1.30 -8.36
C CYS A 449 -16.87 -1.30 -7.46
N TYR A 450 -17.10 -0.20 -6.75
CA TYR A 450 -18.22 -0.07 -5.80
C TYR A 450 -19.49 0.55 -6.41
N GLY A 451 -19.48 0.84 -7.71
CA GLY A 451 -20.66 1.33 -8.43
C GLY A 451 -21.09 2.76 -8.12
N LEU A 452 -20.17 3.59 -7.63
CA LEU A 452 -20.43 5.01 -7.39
C LEU A 452 -20.58 5.78 -8.71
N ASP A 453 -20.03 5.25 -9.81
CA ASP A 453 -20.12 5.85 -11.14
C ASP A 453 -21.56 5.89 -11.71
N GLN A 454 -22.47 5.14 -11.11
CA GLN A 454 -23.89 5.06 -11.46
C GLN A 454 -24.81 5.71 -10.42
N LYS A 455 -24.24 6.34 -9.38
CA LYS A 455 -24.98 6.95 -8.28
C LYS A 455 -24.70 8.45 -8.23
N GLU A 456 -25.53 9.19 -7.52
CA GLU A 456 -25.20 10.55 -7.13
C GLU A 456 -24.10 10.53 -6.07
N PHE A 457 -23.10 11.39 -6.27
CA PHE A 457 -21.97 11.57 -5.36
C PHE A 457 -21.52 13.02 -5.35
N VAL A 458 -20.85 13.41 -4.27
CA VAL A 458 -20.14 14.69 -4.15
C VAL A 458 -18.63 14.45 -4.27
N VAL A 459 -17.91 15.44 -4.76
CA VAL A 459 -16.45 15.44 -4.83
C VAL A 459 -15.92 16.23 -3.64
N ALA A 460 -14.92 15.70 -2.94
CA ALA A 460 -14.26 16.41 -1.85
C ALA A 460 -12.77 16.65 -2.18
N ALA A 461 -12.27 17.85 -1.88
CA ALA A 461 -10.86 18.19 -2.02
C ALA A 461 -10.43 19.18 -0.93
N ASP A 462 -9.13 19.33 -0.75
CA ASP A 462 -8.58 20.36 0.14
C ASP A 462 -8.98 21.77 -0.33
N LEU A 463 -9.15 22.68 0.63
CA LEU A 463 -9.49 24.08 0.39
C LEU A 463 -8.40 24.84 -0.38
N HIS A 464 -7.13 24.44 -0.25
CA HIS A 464 -5.97 25.17 -0.75
C HIS A 464 -6.10 25.50 -2.27
N PRO A 465 -6.11 26.78 -2.67
CA PRO A 465 -6.38 27.18 -4.06
C PRO A 465 -5.30 26.78 -5.06
N GLY A 466 -4.06 26.57 -4.61
CA GLY A 466 -2.94 26.19 -5.47
C GLY A 466 -2.77 24.68 -5.72
N TYR A 467 -3.53 23.82 -5.05
CA TYR A 467 -3.30 22.37 -5.14
C TYR A 467 -3.79 21.79 -6.47
N GLN A 468 -2.95 20.95 -7.08
CA GLN A 468 -3.32 20.25 -8.32
C GLN A 468 -4.41 19.20 -8.08
N SER A 469 -4.48 18.60 -6.89
CA SER A 469 -5.57 17.70 -6.49
C SER A 469 -6.93 18.41 -6.47
N LYS A 470 -6.98 19.65 -5.97
CA LYS A 470 -8.17 20.52 -6.02
C LYS A 470 -8.54 20.86 -7.47
N ALA A 471 -7.60 21.31 -8.28
CA ALA A 471 -7.86 21.64 -9.69
C ALA A 471 -8.41 20.43 -10.48
N ALA A 472 -7.88 19.23 -10.20
CA ALA A 472 -8.40 17.99 -10.78
C ALA A 472 -9.81 17.66 -10.31
N ALA A 473 -10.10 17.85 -9.01
CA ALA A 473 -11.44 17.69 -8.45
C ALA A 473 -12.45 18.68 -9.08
N GLU A 474 -12.10 19.96 -9.22
CA GLU A 474 -12.92 20.98 -9.89
C GLU A 474 -13.25 20.61 -11.34
N LYS A 475 -12.23 20.17 -12.09
CA LYS A 475 -12.40 19.70 -13.47
C LYS A 475 -13.29 18.48 -13.55
N PHE A 476 -13.11 17.50 -12.67
CA PHE A 476 -13.93 16.30 -12.61
C PHE A 476 -15.38 16.64 -12.25
N SER A 477 -15.59 17.50 -11.25
CA SER A 477 -16.90 17.98 -10.80
C SER A 477 -17.65 18.67 -11.93
N SER A 478 -17.00 19.61 -12.62
CA SER A 478 -17.56 20.35 -13.75
C SER A 478 -17.93 19.43 -14.91
N LYS A 479 -17.08 18.44 -15.22
CA LYS A 479 -17.33 17.48 -16.30
C LYS A 479 -18.50 16.53 -15.99
N ARG A 480 -18.69 16.19 -14.72
CA ARG A 480 -19.75 15.26 -14.27
C ARG A 480 -21.03 15.97 -13.84
N GLY A 481 -21.01 17.29 -13.65
CA GLY A 481 -22.14 18.06 -13.14
C GLY A 481 -22.46 17.73 -11.68
N CYS A 482 -21.45 17.34 -10.87
CA CYS A 482 -21.64 17.06 -9.45
C CYS A 482 -21.13 18.19 -8.56
N GLU A 483 -21.56 18.19 -7.30
CA GLU A 483 -21.18 19.16 -6.28
C GLU A 483 -19.73 18.94 -5.81
N LEU A 484 -18.99 20.03 -5.62
CA LEU A 484 -17.65 20.06 -5.04
C LEU A 484 -17.69 20.64 -3.63
N CYS A 485 -17.20 19.88 -2.66
CA CYS A 485 -17.01 20.27 -1.27
C CYS A 485 -15.52 20.53 -1.00
N LEU A 486 -15.17 21.77 -0.66
CA LEU A 486 -13.82 22.13 -0.27
C LEU A 486 -13.68 22.05 1.26
N ILE A 487 -12.70 21.29 1.74
CA ILE A 487 -12.53 20.97 3.15
C ILE A 487 -11.22 21.55 3.69
N GLN A 488 -11.27 22.15 4.88
CA GLN A 488 -10.08 22.70 5.53
C GLN A 488 -9.15 21.57 6.01
N HIS A 489 -7.85 21.72 5.76
CA HIS A 489 -6.81 20.70 5.96
C HIS A 489 -6.74 20.13 7.40
N HIS A 490 -6.67 21.00 8.40
CA HIS A 490 -6.56 20.59 9.81
C HIS A 490 -7.85 19.98 10.35
N PHE A 491 -9.00 20.46 9.89
CA PHE A 491 -10.28 19.81 10.16
C PHE A 491 -10.34 18.41 9.54
N ALA A 492 -9.81 18.22 8.31
CA ALA A 492 -9.72 16.90 7.70
C ALA A 492 -8.82 15.94 8.52
N HIS A 493 -7.70 16.42 9.08
CA HIS A 493 -6.89 15.64 10.01
C HIS A 493 -7.71 15.18 11.24
N MET A 494 -8.43 16.10 11.88
CA MET A 494 -9.29 15.76 13.02
C MET A 494 -10.38 14.75 12.63
N ALA A 495 -11.05 14.97 11.50
CA ALA A 495 -12.11 14.10 11.00
C ALA A 495 -11.61 12.68 10.68
N SER A 496 -10.35 12.53 10.26
CA SER A 496 -9.78 11.20 10.01
C SER A 496 -9.64 10.37 11.29
N VAL A 497 -9.25 11.00 12.41
CA VAL A 497 -9.19 10.35 13.73
C VAL A 497 -10.59 10.01 14.25
N MET A 498 -11.55 10.93 14.06
CA MET A 498 -12.96 10.67 14.41
C MET A 498 -13.51 9.46 13.64
N ALA A 499 -13.21 9.35 12.34
CA ALA A 499 -13.61 8.23 11.51
C ALA A 499 -12.97 6.92 11.96
N GLU A 500 -11.66 6.91 12.26
CA GLU A 500 -10.95 5.70 12.69
C GLU A 500 -11.41 5.19 14.06
N THR A 501 -11.64 6.09 15.02
CA THR A 501 -12.13 5.74 16.37
C THR A 501 -13.63 5.43 16.43
N GLY A 502 -14.34 5.74 15.34
CA GLY A 502 -15.79 5.63 15.26
C GLY A 502 -16.49 6.59 16.23
N HIS A 503 -15.98 7.81 16.35
CA HIS A 503 -16.61 8.93 17.04
C HIS A 503 -17.93 9.30 16.34
N ASP A 504 -18.95 9.67 17.12
CA ASP A 504 -20.22 10.15 16.56
C ASP A 504 -20.07 11.61 16.10
N PRO A 505 -20.26 11.93 14.81
CA PRO A 505 -20.12 13.30 14.33
C PRO A 505 -21.07 14.31 14.98
N SER A 506 -22.15 13.87 15.62
CA SER A 506 -23.05 14.76 16.37
C SER A 506 -22.51 15.13 17.76
N GLU A 507 -21.51 14.40 18.26
CA GLU A 507 -20.91 14.65 19.57
C GLU A 507 -19.72 15.61 19.48
N PRO A 508 -19.51 16.46 20.49
CA PRO A 508 -18.40 17.40 20.51
C PRO A 508 -17.05 16.69 20.61
N ALA A 509 -16.03 17.26 19.99
CA ALA A 509 -14.67 16.74 20.03
C ALA A 509 -13.64 17.88 20.03
N VAL A 510 -12.44 17.58 20.53
CA VAL A 510 -11.30 18.50 20.50
C VAL A 510 -10.11 17.79 19.88
N GLY A 511 -9.49 18.43 18.89
CA GLY A 511 -8.31 17.93 18.21
C GLY A 511 -7.15 18.90 18.32
N ILE A 512 -5.94 18.36 18.50
CA ILE A 512 -4.68 19.11 18.44
C ILE A 512 -3.97 18.71 17.15
N MET A 513 -3.90 19.63 16.20
CA MET A 513 -3.35 19.39 14.86
C MET A 513 -1.96 20.01 14.78
N MET A 514 -0.94 19.17 14.60
CA MET A 514 0.46 19.57 14.49
C MET A 514 0.98 19.09 13.14
N ASP A 515 1.12 20.01 12.20
CA ASP A 515 1.56 19.74 10.82
C ASP A 515 2.63 20.77 10.38
N GLY A 516 3.25 20.55 9.22
CA GLY A 516 4.12 21.51 8.58
C GLY A 516 3.38 22.72 8.01
N VAL A 517 2.42 22.48 7.10
CA VAL A 517 1.75 23.55 6.34
C VAL A 517 0.33 23.13 5.94
N GLY A 518 -0.68 23.83 6.46
CA GLY A 518 -2.07 23.69 6.02
C GLY A 518 -2.71 25.03 5.69
N TYR A 519 -3.55 25.07 4.65
CA TYR A 519 -4.25 26.29 4.27
C TYR A 519 -5.27 26.71 5.33
N GLY A 520 -5.11 27.91 5.87
CA GLY A 520 -6.02 28.52 6.83
C GLY A 520 -7.24 29.16 6.18
N LEU A 521 -8.34 29.23 6.94
CA LEU A 521 -9.55 29.93 6.51
C LEU A 521 -9.35 31.45 6.35
N ASP A 522 -8.34 31.99 7.03
CA ASP A 522 -7.90 33.38 6.97
C ASP A 522 -6.83 33.62 5.88
N GLY A 523 -6.54 32.61 5.07
CA GLY A 523 -5.49 32.65 4.03
C GLY A 523 -4.06 32.54 4.57
N ALA A 524 -3.88 32.40 5.89
CA ALA A 524 -2.59 32.16 6.51
C ALA A 524 -2.21 30.67 6.46
N ILE A 525 -0.95 30.38 6.81
CA ILE A 525 -0.46 29.01 6.94
C ILE A 525 -0.67 28.57 8.39
N TRP A 526 -1.44 27.51 8.57
CA TRP A 526 -1.66 26.85 9.86
C TRP A 526 -0.69 25.67 10.00
N GLY A 527 -0.46 25.21 11.24
CA GLY A 527 0.41 24.06 11.53
C GLY A 527 0.52 23.68 13.01
N GLY A 528 -0.18 24.39 13.90
CA GLY A 528 -0.18 24.09 15.33
C GLY A 528 -1.46 24.57 15.97
N GLU A 529 -2.55 23.84 15.72
CA GLU A 529 -3.92 24.29 15.95
C GLU A 529 -4.64 23.45 17.01
N VAL A 530 -5.47 24.08 17.82
CA VAL A 530 -6.50 23.44 18.63
C VAL A 530 -7.85 23.69 17.98
N ILE A 531 -8.45 22.64 17.43
CA ILE A 531 -9.74 22.68 16.76
C ILE A 531 -10.80 22.06 17.69
N VAL A 532 -11.93 22.75 17.83
CA VAL A 532 -13.10 22.26 18.55
C VAL A 532 -14.22 22.02 17.56
N TRP A 533 -14.77 20.81 17.61
CA TRP A 533 -15.97 20.38 16.90
C TRP A 533 -17.15 20.39 17.87
N ASP A 534 -18.26 21.05 17.51
CA ASP A 534 -19.45 21.18 18.37
C ASP A 534 -20.59 20.22 18.03
N GLY A 535 -20.38 19.30 17.07
CA GLY A 535 -21.42 18.42 16.53
C GLY A 535 -21.94 18.84 15.16
N ASN A 536 -21.63 20.07 14.70
CA ASN A 536 -22.06 20.57 13.40
C ASN A 536 -21.01 21.46 12.71
N ASN A 537 -20.29 22.28 13.48
CA ASN A 537 -19.25 23.17 12.98
C ASN A 537 -17.94 22.93 13.71
N PHE A 538 -16.83 23.19 13.01
CA PHE A 538 -15.53 23.30 13.64
C PHE A 538 -15.17 24.76 13.84
N ARG A 539 -14.45 25.05 14.93
CA ARG A 539 -13.86 26.35 15.22
C ARG A 539 -12.42 26.18 15.68
N ARG A 540 -11.58 27.15 15.32
CA ARG A 540 -10.19 27.24 15.77
C ARG A 540 -10.16 27.96 17.13
N ASN A 541 -9.78 27.25 18.18
CA ASN A 541 -9.82 27.74 19.57
C ASN A 541 -8.46 28.12 20.13
N GLY A 542 -7.37 27.59 19.58
CA GLY A 542 -6.02 27.92 20.00
C GLY A 542 -5.05 27.68 18.85
N PHE A 543 -3.95 28.44 18.81
CA PHE A 543 -2.96 28.32 17.76
C PHE A 543 -1.59 28.88 18.16
N ILE A 544 -0.54 28.41 17.49
CA ILE A 544 0.80 29.00 17.61
C ILE A 544 0.79 30.40 16.98
N GLU A 545 1.31 31.38 17.70
CA GLU A 545 1.39 32.76 17.21
C GLU A 545 2.09 32.84 15.84
N TYR A 546 1.42 33.50 14.89
CA TYR A 546 1.90 33.64 13.53
C TYR A 546 3.30 34.24 13.45
N SER A 547 4.12 33.68 12.56
CA SER A 547 5.42 34.22 12.19
C SER A 547 5.43 34.44 10.69
N ILE A 548 6.15 35.46 10.23
CA ILE A 548 6.32 35.69 8.80
C ILE A 548 7.10 34.51 8.22
N MET A 549 6.76 34.04 7.02
CA MET A 549 7.49 32.96 6.34
C MET A 549 8.26 33.53 5.15
N PRO A 550 9.52 34.00 5.32
CA PRO A 550 10.19 34.79 4.31
C PRO A 550 10.51 33.97 3.05
N GLY A 551 9.76 34.24 1.98
CA GLY A 551 9.88 33.53 0.70
C GLY A 551 9.07 32.23 0.59
N GLY A 552 8.06 32.02 1.45
CA GLY A 552 7.14 30.87 1.36
C GLY A 552 7.90 29.54 1.39
N ASP A 553 7.72 28.71 0.37
CA ASP A 553 8.37 27.40 0.21
C ASP A 553 9.89 27.42 0.40
N LEU A 554 10.56 28.53 0.07
CA LEU A 554 12.00 28.67 0.30
C LEU A 554 12.36 28.57 1.78
N ALA A 555 11.49 29.02 2.68
CA ALA A 555 11.71 28.93 4.12
C ALA A 555 11.59 27.48 4.63
N ALA A 556 10.77 26.65 4.00
CA ALA A 556 10.72 25.20 4.28
C ALA A 556 12.00 24.49 3.81
N LEU A 557 12.55 24.88 2.65
CA LEU A 557 13.82 24.35 2.13
C LEU A 557 15.06 24.89 2.86
N LYS A 558 14.97 26.12 3.39
CA LYS A 558 16.05 26.82 4.11
C LYS A 558 15.57 27.28 5.49
N PRO A 559 15.61 26.39 6.50
CA PRO A 559 15.06 26.65 7.84
C PRO A 559 15.66 27.87 8.56
N ALA A 560 16.86 28.30 8.17
CA ALA A 560 17.49 29.51 8.67
C ALA A 560 16.64 30.78 8.40
N ARG A 561 15.72 30.77 7.44
CA ARG A 561 14.79 31.88 7.20
C ARG A 561 13.70 31.96 8.28
N MET A 562 13.13 30.81 8.64
CA MET A 562 12.12 30.74 9.70
C MET A 562 12.70 31.13 11.06
N LEU A 563 13.92 30.69 11.35
CA LEU A 563 14.58 31.06 12.60
C LEU A 563 14.73 32.59 12.73
N ALA A 564 15.10 33.30 11.66
CA ALA A 564 15.24 34.76 11.70
C ALA A 564 13.90 35.44 12.00
N SER A 565 12.83 34.98 11.36
CA SER A 565 11.47 35.49 11.58
C SER A 565 10.94 35.23 13.00
N ILE A 566 11.28 34.08 13.60
CA ILE A 566 10.88 33.78 14.97
C ILE A 566 11.68 34.64 15.96
N LEU A 567 12.99 34.80 15.74
CA LEU A 567 13.85 35.62 16.60
C LEU A 567 13.47 37.10 16.55
N SER A 568 13.04 37.63 15.38
CA SER A 568 12.66 39.05 15.24
C SER A 568 11.45 39.47 16.07
N LYS A 569 10.72 38.51 16.65
CA LYS A 569 9.65 38.79 17.61
C LYS A 569 10.15 39.29 18.96
N PHE A 570 11.39 38.97 19.34
CA PHE A 570 11.94 39.28 20.65
C PHE A 570 13.42 39.70 20.66
N MET A 571 14.08 39.74 19.50
CA MET A 571 15.45 40.23 19.31
C MET A 571 15.46 41.32 18.24
N ASP A 572 16.37 42.28 18.37
CA ASP A 572 16.60 43.27 17.31
C ASP A 572 17.49 42.73 16.18
N GLY A 573 17.54 43.46 15.06
CA GLY A 573 18.30 43.02 13.88
C GLY A 573 19.81 42.87 14.11
N SER A 574 20.39 43.63 15.04
CA SER A 574 21.82 43.55 15.36
C SER A 574 22.12 42.30 16.19
N GLU A 575 21.27 41.98 17.15
CA GLU A 575 21.38 40.77 17.98
C GLU A 575 21.20 39.50 17.12
N ILE A 576 20.24 39.52 16.18
CA ILE A 576 20.02 38.41 15.24
C ILE A 576 21.25 38.22 14.34
N MET A 577 21.81 39.31 13.81
CA MET A 577 23.01 39.25 12.97
C MET A 577 24.19 38.65 13.74
N GLU A 578 24.42 39.08 14.97
CA GLU A 578 25.48 38.53 15.82
C GLU A 578 25.24 37.04 16.11
N PHE A 579 24.00 36.66 16.44
CA PHE A 579 23.62 35.26 16.66
C PHE A 579 23.93 34.38 15.44
N TYR A 580 23.57 34.85 14.24
CA TYR A 580 23.81 34.12 12.99
C TYR A 580 25.29 33.99 12.66
N LYS A 581 26.08 35.05 12.89
CA LYS A 581 27.54 35.02 12.73
C LYS A 581 28.17 34.02 13.69
N ARG A 582 27.85 34.12 14.99
CA ARG A 582 28.39 33.25 16.05
C ARG A 582 28.05 31.77 15.82
N ARG A 583 26.85 31.47 15.32
CA ARG A 583 26.40 30.09 15.05
C ARG A 583 26.73 29.61 13.62
N GLY A 584 27.34 30.45 12.79
CA GLY A 584 27.65 30.12 11.39
C GLY A 584 26.42 29.79 10.56
N LEU A 585 25.28 30.43 10.85
CA LEU A 585 23.98 30.17 10.19
C LEU A 585 23.78 30.96 8.91
N LEU A 586 24.63 31.97 8.65
CA LEU A 586 24.60 32.76 7.40
C LEU A 586 24.74 31.88 6.14
N LYS A 587 25.44 30.73 6.24
CA LYS A 587 25.54 29.75 5.14
C LYS A 587 24.19 29.11 4.77
N GLY A 588 23.20 29.17 5.66
CA GLY A 588 21.84 28.71 5.41
C GLY A 588 21.03 29.69 4.55
N LEU A 589 21.49 30.94 4.40
CA LEU A 589 20.86 31.98 3.59
C LEU A 589 21.54 32.03 2.21
N LYS A 590 20.76 32.22 1.14
CA LYS A 590 21.29 32.26 -0.24
C LYS A 590 22.25 33.44 -0.46
N HIS A 591 21.92 34.61 0.12
CA HIS A 591 22.71 35.84 -0.03
C HIS A 591 23.36 36.29 1.28
N GLY A 592 23.51 35.38 2.25
CA GLY A 592 24.21 35.63 3.51
C GLY A 592 23.62 36.83 4.27
N GLU A 593 24.47 37.76 4.67
CA GLU A 593 24.09 38.91 5.49
C GLU A 593 23.03 39.80 4.81
N ARG A 594 23.12 39.99 3.49
CA ARG A 594 22.15 40.83 2.75
C ARG A 594 20.74 40.27 2.80
N GLU A 595 20.61 38.95 2.82
CA GLU A 595 19.30 38.29 2.93
C GLU A 595 18.73 38.37 4.34
N LEU A 596 19.57 38.46 5.37
CA LEU A 596 19.11 38.56 6.75
C LEU A 596 18.62 39.98 7.10
N GLN A 597 19.12 41.00 6.40
CA GLN A 597 18.73 42.40 6.60
C GLN A 597 17.38 42.75 5.99
N VAL A 598 16.92 41.95 5.01
CA VAL A 598 15.63 42.09 4.32
C VAL A 598 14.62 41.16 4.99
#